data_AF-A0A3C0QI86-F1
#
_entry.id   AF-A0A3C0QI86-F1
#
_cell.length_a   1.000
_cell.length_b   1.000
_cell.length_c   1.000
_cell.angle_alpha   90.00
_cell.angle_beta   90.00
_cell.angle_gamma   90.00
#
_symmetry.space_group_name_H-M   'P 1'
#
loop_
_entity.id
_entity.type
_entity.pdbx_description
1 polymer ?
#
loop_
_entity_poly.entity_id
_entity_poly.type
_entity_poly.pdbx_seq_one_letter_code
_entity_poly.pdbx_strand_id
1 'polypeptide(L)'
;MKYNKIIKKIICVPIIIFFMMGMTGFTAEPEITKNETVYIILEHDGSVKDERVVNRISGVNGDLNWIDFGKYDDIQNMVSEYVPEISGDEICWPMTILEMGDLYYQGITNKDLPVEVNIKYYLDGKEIKGRELAGRSGNLKIQIIIENKLVQEDPILYLNHNRVWTENDDEYYVPLLVQVQVKA
;
A
#
# COMPACT_ATOMS: atom_id res chain seq x y z
N MET A 1 -23.20 41.92 -8.82
CA MET A 1 -21.96 41.28 -9.31
C MET A 1 -22.06 39.79 -9.02
N LYS A 2 -22.29 38.96 -10.04
CA LYS A 2 -22.29 37.50 -9.91
C LYS A 2 -20.86 37.01 -10.14
N TYR A 3 -20.26 36.43 -9.11
CA TYR A 3 -18.93 35.85 -9.15
C TYR A 3 -19.07 34.40 -9.65
N ASN A 4 -18.83 34.15 -10.92
CA ASN A 4 -18.82 32.79 -11.47
C ASN A 4 -17.46 32.15 -11.15
N LYS A 5 -17.42 31.27 -10.14
CA LYS A 5 -16.34 30.29 -9.98
C LYS A 5 -16.39 29.33 -11.17
N ILE A 6 -15.48 29.50 -12.13
CA ILE A 6 -15.27 28.54 -13.20
C ILE A 6 -14.57 27.33 -12.56
N ILE A 7 -15.35 26.28 -12.31
CA ILE A 7 -14.84 24.95 -11.95
C ILE A 7 -14.14 24.42 -13.20
N LYS A 8 -12.81 24.57 -13.26
CA LYS A 8 -11.99 23.93 -14.31
C LYS A 8 -11.94 22.43 -14.01
N LYS A 9 -12.80 21.65 -14.66
CA LYS A 9 -12.62 20.20 -14.78
C LYS A 9 -11.53 19.98 -15.83
N ILE A 10 -10.32 19.60 -15.38
CA ILE A 10 -9.23 19.20 -16.26
C ILE A 10 -9.35 17.70 -16.44
N ILE A 11 -9.63 17.28 -17.67
CA ILE A 11 -9.96 15.91 -18.06
C ILE A 11 -8.67 15.11 -18.29
N CYS A 12 -8.52 13.94 -17.66
CA CYS A 12 -7.49 12.96 -17.98
C CYS A 12 -7.74 12.33 -19.36
N VAL A 13 -7.04 12.80 -20.40
CA VAL A 13 -7.04 12.21 -21.74
C VAL A 13 -5.62 11.74 -22.07
N PRO A 14 -5.41 10.55 -22.64
CA PRO A 14 -4.09 10.11 -23.06
C PRO A 14 -3.66 10.91 -24.30
N ILE A 15 -2.62 11.74 -24.16
CA ILE A 15 -2.04 12.51 -25.26
C ILE A 15 -1.10 11.59 -26.05
N ILE A 16 -1.46 11.30 -27.30
CA ILE A 16 -0.55 10.71 -28.29
C ILE A 16 0.44 11.81 -28.72
N ILE A 17 1.71 11.65 -28.35
CA ILE A 17 2.77 12.65 -28.56
C ILE A 17 3.26 12.63 -30.01
N PHE A 18 3.14 13.78 -30.69
CA PHE A 18 3.91 14.13 -31.88
C PHE A 18 5.21 14.82 -31.44
N PHE A 19 6.35 14.21 -31.78
CA PHE A 19 7.68 14.62 -31.30
C PHE A 19 8.17 15.89 -32.03
N MET A 20 8.10 17.05 -31.38
CA MET A 20 8.89 18.23 -31.74
C MET A 20 9.79 18.61 -30.56
N MET A 21 11.09 18.43 -30.77
CA MET A 21 12.16 18.59 -29.81
C MET A 21 12.45 20.09 -29.58
N GLY A 22 11.87 20.65 -28.52
CA GLY A 22 12.21 21.96 -27.98
C GLY A 22 12.89 21.79 -26.61
N MET A 23 14.05 22.40 -26.41
CA MET A 23 14.73 22.44 -25.11
C MET A 23 13.83 23.17 -24.09
N THR A 24 13.15 22.42 -23.24
CA THR A 24 12.52 22.93 -22.02
C THR A 24 13.49 22.73 -20.86
N GLY A 25 13.74 23.79 -20.09
CA GLY A 25 14.50 23.68 -18.85
C GLY A 25 13.84 22.65 -17.94
N PHE A 26 14.65 21.76 -17.35
CA PHE A 26 14.20 20.85 -16.31
C PHE A 26 13.79 21.68 -15.09
N THR A 27 12.50 22.02 -14.99
CA THR A 27 11.92 22.35 -13.70
C THR A 27 11.91 21.06 -12.89
N ALA A 28 12.45 21.09 -11.67
CA ALA A 28 12.31 19.96 -10.77
C ALA A 28 10.80 19.71 -10.59
N GLU A 29 10.36 18.47 -10.90
CA GLU A 29 8.99 18.06 -10.61
C GLU A 29 8.77 18.20 -9.10
N PRO A 30 7.56 18.60 -8.66
CA PRO A 30 7.26 18.66 -7.24
C PRO A 30 7.55 17.30 -6.61
N GLU A 31 8.40 17.29 -5.58
CA GLU A 31 8.76 16.06 -4.86
C GLU A 31 7.55 15.58 -4.07
N ILE A 32 6.87 14.57 -4.61
CA ILE A 32 5.73 13.90 -3.99
C ILE A 32 6.25 12.59 -3.40
N THR A 33 5.98 12.39 -2.12
CA THR A 33 6.33 11.17 -1.40
C THR A 33 5.06 10.42 -1.02
N LYS A 34 5.02 9.12 -1.33
CA LYS A 34 3.98 8.19 -0.94
C LYS A 34 4.51 7.26 0.16
N ASN A 35 3.73 7.09 1.22
CA ASN A 35 3.91 6.02 2.19
C ASN A 35 2.62 5.19 2.24
N GLU A 36 2.74 3.88 2.20
CA GLU A 36 1.62 2.95 2.26
C GLU A 36 1.69 2.12 3.54
N THR A 37 0.56 1.89 4.19
CA THR A 37 0.45 1.04 5.38
C THR A 37 -0.74 0.10 5.23
N VAL A 38 -0.49 -1.20 5.35
CA VAL A 38 -1.54 -2.23 5.27
C VAL A 38 -1.95 -2.63 6.69
N TYR A 39 -3.22 -2.43 7.00
CA TYR A 39 -3.85 -2.84 8.25
C TYR A 39 -4.68 -4.10 8.02
N ILE A 40 -4.43 -5.12 8.83
CA ILE A 40 -5.11 -6.40 8.74
C ILE A 40 -5.75 -6.71 10.10
N ILE A 41 -7.04 -7.02 10.08
CA ILE A 41 -7.74 -7.60 11.21
C ILE A 41 -7.83 -9.10 10.97
N LEU A 42 -7.36 -9.89 11.93
CA LEU A 42 -7.35 -11.35 11.85
C LEU A 42 -8.44 -11.94 12.73
N GLU A 43 -9.02 -13.05 12.28
CA GLU A 43 -9.78 -13.97 13.12
C GLU A 43 -8.85 -14.76 14.05
N HIS A 44 -9.44 -15.51 14.98
CA HIS A 44 -8.67 -16.26 15.99
C HIS A 44 -7.67 -17.27 15.41
N ASP A 45 -7.88 -17.80 14.21
CA ASP A 45 -6.93 -18.75 13.58
C ASP A 45 -5.85 -18.08 12.72
N GLY A 46 -5.90 -16.76 12.57
CA GLY A 46 -5.03 -15.99 11.69
C GLY A 46 -5.59 -15.77 10.28
N SER A 47 -6.82 -16.23 9.98
CA SER A 47 -7.48 -15.87 8.72
C SER A 47 -7.87 -14.38 8.69
N VAL A 48 -7.82 -13.78 7.49
CA VAL A 48 -8.12 -12.35 7.30
C VAL A 48 -9.61 -12.09 7.47
N LYS A 49 -9.95 -11.13 8.34
CA LYS A 49 -11.30 -10.64 8.56
C LYS A 49 -11.57 -9.35 7.78
N ASP A 50 -10.64 -8.42 7.81
CA ASP A 50 -10.71 -7.11 7.16
C ASP A 50 -9.29 -6.67 6.80
N GLU A 51 -9.15 -6.05 5.63
CA GLU A 51 -7.90 -5.53 5.11
C GLU A 51 -8.13 -4.11 4.61
N ARG A 52 -7.25 -3.20 5.03
CA ARG A 52 -7.29 -1.79 4.65
C ARG A 52 -5.90 -1.32 4.29
N VAL A 53 -5.78 -0.68 3.14
CA VAL A 53 -4.55 0.00 2.74
C VAL A 53 -4.73 1.49 3.00
N VAL A 54 -3.85 2.10 3.78
CA VAL A 54 -3.84 3.54 4.00
C VAL A 54 -2.63 4.13 3.30
N ASN A 55 -2.90 5.04 2.38
CA ASN A 55 -1.91 5.79 1.65
C ASN A 55 -1.81 7.20 2.22
N ARG A 56 -0.57 7.60 2.55
CA ARG A 56 -0.22 8.96 2.92
C ARG A 56 0.62 9.58 1.81
N ILE A 57 0.10 10.63 1.22
CA ILE A 57 0.78 11.43 0.19
C ILE A 57 1.16 12.77 0.79
N SER A 58 2.44 13.09 0.73
CA SER A 58 3.00 14.35 1.22
C SER A 58 3.83 15.01 0.12
N GLY A 59 3.79 16.34 0.03
CA GLY A 59 4.53 17.08 -0.99
C GLY A 59 4.14 18.55 -1.00
N VAL A 60 4.54 19.24 -2.06
CA VAL A 60 4.18 20.64 -2.27
C VAL A 60 2.93 20.72 -3.13
N ASN A 61 1.97 21.56 -2.73
CA ASN A 61 0.80 21.90 -3.54
C ASN A 61 1.22 22.37 -4.96
N GLY A 62 0.40 22.07 -5.96
CA GLY A 62 0.59 22.53 -7.34
C GLY A 62 -0.69 22.46 -8.16
N ASP A 63 -0.61 22.99 -9.38
CA ASP A 63 -1.73 23.01 -10.34
C ASP A 63 -1.83 21.72 -11.18
N LEU A 64 -0.96 20.73 -10.93
CA LEU A 64 -0.92 19.46 -11.64
C LEU A 64 -1.74 18.38 -10.92
N ASN A 65 -2.02 17.29 -11.64
CA ASN A 65 -2.57 16.07 -11.05
C ASN A 65 -1.44 15.12 -10.69
N TRP A 66 -1.64 14.35 -9.62
CA TRP A 66 -0.82 13.21 -9.26
C TRP A 66 -1.62 11.92 -9.47
N ILE A 67 -0.97 10.90 -10.01
CA ILE A 67 -1.57 9.61 -10.33
C ILE A 67 -0.94 8.56 -9.43
N ASP A 68 -1.77 7.89 -8.63
CA ASP A 68 -1.39 6.65 -7.96
C ASP A 68 -1.82 5.44 -8.81
N PHE A 69 -1.12 4.33 -8.64
CA PHE A 69 -1.46 3.06 -9.26
C PHE A 69 -1.83 2.05 -8.19
N GLY A 70 -3.06 1.56 -8.26
CA GLY A 70 -3.57 0.57 -7.31
C GLY A 70 -4.99 0.15 -7.63
N LYS A 71 -5.24 -1.16 -7.52
CA LYS A 71 -6.56 -1.74 -7.69
C LYS A 71 -7.25 -1.88 -6.33
N TYR A 72 -8.30 -1.09 -6.14
CA TYR A 72 -9.10 -1.09 -4.93
C TYR A 72 -10.59 -1.28 -5.27
N ASP A 73 -11.30 -2.03 -4.44
CA ASP A 73 -12.75 -2.21 -4.53
C ASP A 73 -13.50 -0.95 -4.08
N ASP A 74 -12.91 -0.19 -3.15
CA ASP A 74 -13.42 1.09 -2.67
C ASP A 74 -12.25 2.00 -2.27
N ILE A 75 -12.43 3.31 -2.47
CA ILE A 75 -11.45 4.35 -2.11
C ILE A 75 -12.17 5.45 -1.34
N GLN A 76 -11.66 5.73 -0.14
CA GLN A 76 -12.18 6.78 0.72
C GLN A 76 -11.08 7.79 1.06
N ASN A 77 -11.31 9.05 0.69
CA ASN A 77 -10.54 10.17 1.22
C ASN A 77 -10.83 10.33 2.72
N MET A 78 -9.79 10.37 3.55
CA MET A 78 -9.91 10.47 5.00
C MET A 78 -9.80 11.91 5.52
N VAL A 79 -9.47 12.86 4.65
CA VAL A 79 -9.24 14.27 5.00
C VAL A 79 -10.40 15.17 4.57
N SER A 80 -11.00 14.89 3.41
CA SER A 80 -12.09 15.70 2.86
C SER A 80 -13.10 14.86 2.08
N GLU A 81 -14.19 15.50 1.64
CA GLU A 81 -15.23 14.88 0.81
C GLU A 81 -14.84 14.78 -0.67
N TYR A 82 -13.61 15.18 -1.05
CA TYR A 82 -13.16 15.08 -2.43
C TYR A 82 -12.97 13.62 -2.84
N VAL A 83 -13.61 13.23 -3.94
CA VAL A 83 -13.52 11.89 -4.53
C VAL A 83 -12.55 11.95 -5.73
N PRO A 84 -11.54 11.05 -5.79
CA PRO A 84 -10.59 11.03 -6.90
C PRO A 84 -11.24 10.56 -8.21
N GLU A 85 -10.60 10.91 -9.33
CA GLU A 85 -10.96 10.31 -10.62
C GLU A 85 -10.28 8.96 -10.75
N ILE A 86 -11.04 7.89 -11.04
CA ILE A 86 -10.53 6.53 -11.12
C ILE A 86 -10.73 6.00 -12.54
N SER A 87 -9.66 5.46 -13.14
CA SER A 87 -9.67 4.85 -14.48
C SER A 87 -8.82 3.59 -14.51
N GLY A 88 -9.47 2.42 -14.42
CA GLY A 88 -8.74 1.15 -14.29
C GLY A 88 -8.01 1.11 -12.95
N ASP A 89 -6.68 0.98 -13.01
CA ASP A 89 -5.81 0.97 -11.83
C ASP A 89 -5.23 2.37 -11.50
N GLU A 90 -5.61 3.40 -12.26
CA GLU A 90 -5.16 4.79 -12.04
C GLU A 90 -6.10 5.54 -11.11
N ILE A 91 -5.54 6.17 -10.07
CA ILE A 91 -6.25 7.00 -9.11
C ILE A 91 -5.66 8.41 -9.18
N CYS A 92 -6.43 9.33 -9.75
CA CYS A 92 -5.99 10.67 -10.04
C CYS A 92 -6.47 11.67 -8.98
N TRP A 93 -5.52 12.35 -8.35
CA TRP A 93 -5.74 13.39 -7.35
C TRP A 93 -5.24 14.75 -7.86
N PRO A 94 -5.99 15.85 -7.69
CA PRO A 94 -5.46 17.18 -7.94
C PRO A 94 -4.50 17.57 -6.82
N MET A 95 -3.33 18.11 -7.13
CA MET A 95 -2.32 18.48 -6.12
C MET A 95 -2.79 19.58 -5.15
N THR A 96 -3.79 20.36 -5.53
CA THR A 96 -4.53 21.27 -4.64
C THR A 96 -5.11 20.59 -3.40
N ILE A 97 -5.27 19.26 -3.42
CA ILE A 97 -5.68 18.49 -2.25
C ILE A 97 -4.69 18.62 -1.08
N LEU A 98 -3.42 18.95 -1.37
CA LEU A 98 -2.38 19.11 -0.35
C LEU A 98 -2.37 20.50 0.33
N GLU A 99 -3.26 21.41 -0.06
CA GLU A 99 -3.39 22.73 0.61
C GLU A 99 -3.72 22.62 2.09
N MET A 100 -4.43 21.55 2.47
CA MET A 100 -4.83 21.28 3.85
C MET A 100 -3.82 20.40 4.61
N GLY A 101 -2.67 20.09 4.00
CA GLY A 101 -1.68 19.15 4.53
C GLY A 101 -1.63 17.86 3.71
N ASP A 102 -1.08 16.79 4.31
CA ASP A 102 -0.95 15.50 3.62
C ASP A 102 -2.32 14.91 3.26
N LEU A 103 -2.41 14.28 2.09
CA LEU A 103 -3.55 13.47 1.72
C LEU A 103 -3.42 12.11 2.39
N TYR A 104 -4.48 11.73 3.12
CA TYR A 104 -4.69 10.36 3.58
C TYR A 104 -5.91 9.80 2.86
N TYR A 105 -5.73 8.66 2.21
CA TYR A 105 -6.86 7.92 1.65
C TYR A 105 -6.73 6.43 1.96
N GLN A 106 -7.87 5.78 2.13
CA GLN A 106 -7.99 4.37 2.42
C GLN A 106 -8.49 3.64 1.18
N GLY A 107 -7.88 2.51 0.85
CA GLY A 107 -8.35 1.55 -0.13
C GLY A 107 -8.80 0.24 0.52
N ILE A 108 -9.86 -0.36 0.00
CA ILE A 108 -10.23 -1.76 0.25
C ILE A 108 -9.70 -2.60 -0.91
N THR A 109 -9.01 -3.71 -0.63
CA THR A 109 -8.47 -4.60 -1.66
C THR A 109 -8.62 -6.06 -1.21
N ASN A 110 -8.55 -6.97 -2.19
CA ASN A 110 -8.57 -8.41 -2.00
C ASN A 110 -7.29 -9.08 -2.54
N LYS A 111 -6.21 -8.31 -2.67
CA LYS A 111 -4.92 -8.81 -3.12
C LYS A 111 -4.32 -9.71 -2.04
N ASP A 112 -3.53 -10.70 -2.47
CA ASP A 112 -2.82 -11.55 -1.52
C ASP A 112 -1.85 -10.73 -0.66
N LEU A 113 -1.88 -10.99 0.65
CA LEU A 113 -1.00 -10.36 1.60
C LEU A 113 0.44 -10.86 1.44
N PRO A 114 1.44 -9.98 1.63
CA PRO A 114 2.84 -10.38 1.57
C PRO A 114 3.27 -11.22 2.77
N VAL A 115 2.41 -11.38 3.78
CA VAL A 115 2.64 -12.21 4.97
C VAL A 115 1.43 -13.09 5.27
N GLU A 116 1.68 -14.33 5.67
CA GLU A 116 0.68 -15.24 6.20
C GLU A 116 0.83 -15.34 7.72
N VAL A 117 -0.30 -15.29 8.45
CA VAL A 117 -0.30 -15.41 9.92
C VAL A 117 -1.12 -16.63 10.34
N ASN A 118 -0.53 -17.47 11.17
CA ASN A 118 -1.22 -18.62 11.79
C ASN A 118 -1.17 -18.49 13.32
N ILE A 119 -2.32 -18.66 13.98
CA ILE A 119 -2.43 -18.53 15.43
C ILE A 119 -2.90 -19.85 16.04
N LYS A 120 -2.11 -20.37 16.99
CA LYS A 120 -2.42 -21.57 17.77
C LYS A 120 -2.54 -21.24 19.25
N TYR A 121 -3.48 -21.89 19.93
CA TYR A 121 -3.71 -21.70 21.35
C TYR A 121 -3.57 -23.02 22.10
N TYR A 122 -3.00 -22.93 23.28
CA TYR A 122 -2.88 -24.04 24.20
C TYR A 122 -3.33 -23.60 25.59
N LEU A 123 -4.30 -24.31 26.18
CA LEU A 123 -4.74 -24.11 27.55
C LEU A 123 -4.27 -25.31 28.39
N ASP A 124 -3.49 -25.03 29.44
CA ASP A 124 -2.86 -26.04 30.29
C ASP A 124 -2.11 -27.12 29.46
N GLY A 125 -1.43 -26.65 28.41
CA GLY A 125 -0.61 -27.49 27.52
C GLY A 125 -1.38 -28.25 26.44
N LYS A 126 -2.72 -28.16 26.39
CA LYS A 126 -3.54 -28.82 25.35
C LYS A 126 -4.03 -27.81 24.31
N GLU A 127 -3.92 -28.17 23.04
CA GLU A 127 -4.39 -27.34 21.94
C GLU A 127 -5.91 -27.12 22.03
N ILE A 128 -6.34 -25.89 21.79
CA ILE A 128 -7.74 -25.46 21.82
C ILE A 128 -8.01 -24.44 20.72
N LYS A 129 -9.24 -24.37 20.22
CA LYS A 129 -9.62 -23.32 19.26
C LYS A 129 -9.71 -21.97 19.97
N GLY A 130 -9.23 -20.89 19.36
CA GLY A 130 -9.25 -19.57 19.98
C GLY A 130 -10.64 -19.11 20.41
N ARG A 131 -11.66 -19.40 19.60
CA ARG A 131 -13.08 -19.11 19.92
C ARG A 131 -13.60 -19.79 21.19
N GLU A 132 -12.94 -20.84 21.67
CA GLU A 132 -13.34 -21.62 22.84
C GLU A 132 -12.63 -21.15 24.13
N LEU A 133 -11.72 -20.17 24.05
CA LEU A 133 -10.97 -19.65 25.20
C LEU A 133 -11.79 -18.78 26.13
N ALA A 134 -12.82 -18.09 25.62
CA ALA A 134 -13.59 -17.13 26.39
C ALA A 134 -14.19 -17.78 27.65
N GLY A 135 -13.94 -17.18 28.81
CA GLY A 135 -14.44 -17.65 30.10
C GLY A 135 -13.71 -18.87 30.69
N ARG A 136 -12.65 -19.36 30.05
CA ARG A 136 -11.81 -20.43 30.62
C ARG A 136 -10.68 -19.86 31.47
N SER A 137 -10.35 -20.58 32.54
CA SER A 137 -9.22 -20.29 33.41
C SER A 137 -8.14 -21.36 33.24
N GLY A 138 -6.88 -20.97 33.28
CA GLY A 138 -5.74 -21.87 33.17
C GLY A 138 -4.51 -21.15 32.61
N ASN A 139 -3.45 -21.91 32.33
CA ASN A 139 -2.23 -21.38 31.74
C ASN A 139 -2.39 -21.31 30.22
N LEU A 140 -2.50 -20.10 29.70
CA LEU A 140 -2.63 -19.85 28.26
C LEU A 140 -1.26 -19.66 27.61
N LYS A 141 -1.00 -20.43 26.56
CA LYS A 141 0.07 -20.17 25.59
C LYS A 141 -0.57 -19.85 24.24
N ILE A 142 -0.19 -18.71 23.66
CA ILE A 142 -0.52 -18.33 22.29
C ILE A 142 0.75 -18.43 21.46
N GLN A 143 0.68 -19.13 20.33
CA GLN A 143 1.75 -19.21 19.36
C GLN A 143 1.30 -18.52 18.08
N ILE A 144 2.04 -17.48 17.69
CA ILE A 144 1.80 -16.73 16.45
C ILE A 144 2.96 -17.07 15.51
N ILE A 145 2.63 -17.57 14.34
CA ILE A 145 3.57 -17.90 13.27
C ILE A 145 3.33 -16.90 12.16
N ILE A 146 4.37 -16.22 11.71
CA ILE A 146 4.32 -15.24 10.63
C ILE A 146 5.28 -15.73 9.55
N GLU A 147 4.79 -15.87 8.34
CA GLU A 147 5.56 -16.30 7.18
C GLU A 147 5.55 -15.19 6.13
N ASN A 148 6.73 -14.80 5.66
CA ASN A 148 6.85 -13.85 4.55
C ASN A 148 6.69 -14.59 3.23
N LYS A 149 5.72 -14.19 2.42
CA LYS A 149 5.40 -14.77 1.11
C LYS A 149 5.92 -13.92 -0.05
N LEU A 150 6.47 -12.74 0.22
CA LEU A 150 6.90 -11.80 -0.81
C LEU A 150 8.30 -12.15 -1.32
N VAL A 151 8.34 -13.06 -2.29
CA VAL A 151 9.54 -13.44 -3.04
C VAL A 151 9.76 -12.45 -4.19
N GLN A 152 11.00 -12.03 -4.37
CA GLN A 152 11.47 -11.33 -5.56
C GLN A 152 12.58 -12.14 -6.23
N GLU A 153 12.56 -12.11 -7.55
CA GLU A 153 13.58 -12.70 -8.41
C GLU A 153 14.21 -11.54 -9.17
N ASP A 154 15.48 -11.26 -8.87
CA ASP A 154 16.26 -10.29 -9.64
C ASP A 154 17.53 -10.94 -10.18
N PRO A 155 17.96 -10.54 -11.39
CA PRO A 155 19.24 -10.97 -11.92
C PRO A 155 20.37 -10.32 -11.10
N ILE A 156 21.21 -11.14 -10.48
CA ILE A 156 22.43 -10.68 -9.84
C ILE A 156 23.60 -10.78 -10.83
N LEU A 157 24.19 -9.62 -11.12
CA LEU A 157 25.40 -9.53 -11.92
C LEU A 157 26.62 -9.60 -11.01
N TYR A 158 27.42 -10.65 -11.15
CA TYR A 158 28.64 -10.80 -10.35
C TYR A 158 29.82 -11.28 -11.18
N LEU A 159 31.01 -11.01 -10.65
CA LEU A 159 32.27 -11.46 -11.23
C LEU A 159 32.61 -12.84 -10.65
N ASN A 160 32.58 -13.89 -11.46
CA ASN A 160 32.90 -15.23 -11.00
C ASN A 160 34.41 -15.43 -10.76
N HIS A 161 34.80 -16.62 -10.27
CA HIS A 161 36.21 -16.92 -9.96
C HIS A 161 37.16 -16.80 -11.17
N ASN A 162 36.64 -16.92 -12.40
CA ASN A 162 37.37 -16.78 -13.66
C ASN A 162 37.41 -15.33 -14.17
N ARG A 163 36.91 -14.36 -13.40
CA ARG A 163 36.77 -12.95 -13.81
C ARG A 163 35.86 -12.76 -15.02
N VAL A 164 34.83 -13.60 -15.15
CA VAL A 164 33.79 -13.45 -16.17
C VAL A 164 32.54 -12.94 -15.48
N TRP A 165 31.96 -11.86 -16.03
CA TRP A 165 30.63 -11.39 -15.61
C TRP A 165 29.61 -12.47 -15.89
N THR A 166 28.91 -12.89 -14.83
CA THR A 166 27.87 -13.90 -14.88
C THR A 166 26.60 -13.27 -14.33
N GLU A 167 25.48 -13.57 -14.98
CA GLU A 167 24.13 -13.24 -14.53
C GLU A 167 23.49 -14.54 -14.04
N ASN A 168 22.88 -14.49 -12.87
CA ASN A 168 22.07 -15.59 -12.36
C ASN A 168 20.87 -14.99 -11.64
N ASP A 169 19.70 -15.63 -11.77
CA ASP A 169 18.53 -15.25 -11.00
C ASP A 169 18.73 -15.72 -9.56
N ASP A 170 18.49 -14.83 -8.60
CA ASP A 170 18.52 -15.17 -7.17
C ASP A 170 17.17 -14.79 -6.54
N GLU A 171 16.61 -15.73 -5.79
CA GLU A 171 15.37 -15.55 -5.05
C GLU A 171 15.68 -14.94 -3.69
N TYR A 172 15.07 -13.80 -3.40
CA TYR A 172 15.16 -13.20 -2.07
C TYR A 172 13.80 -12.74 -1.57
N TYR A 173 13.63 -12.75 -0.26
CA TYR A 173 12.40 -12.30 0.39
C TYR A 173 12.53 -10.83 0.75
N VAL A 174 11.56 -10.02 0.34
CA VAL A 174 11.55 -8.59 0.65
C VAL A 174 11.46 -8.41 2.16
N PRO A 175 12.39 -7.67 2.80
CA PRO A 175 12.32 -7.45 4.24
C PRO A 175 11.09 -6.62 4.59
N LEU A 176 10.24 -7.15 5.47
CA LEU A 176 9.02 -6.49 5.94
C LEU A 176 9.11 -6.22 7.43
N LEU A 177 8.73 -5.01 7.85
CA LEU A 177 8.49 -4.71 9.25
C LEU A 177 7.04 -5.06 9.59
N VAL A 178 6.85 -6.11 10.38
CA VAL A 178 5.53 -6.56 10.84
C VAL A 178 5.39 -6.28 12.33
N GLN A 179 4.37 -5.50 12.71
CA GLN A 179 4.02 -5.26 14.10
C GLN A 179 2.72 -5.97 14.44
N VAL A 180 2.78 -6.98 15.30
CA VAL A 180 1.58 -7.68 15.80
C VAL A 180 1.13 -7.06 17.12
N GLN A 181 -0.14 -6.66 17.17
CA GLN A 181 -0.79 -6.18 18.39
C GLN A 181 -1.91 -7.14 18.77
N VAL A 182 -1.81 -7.73 19.96
CA VAL A 182 -2.88 -8.55 20.55
C VAL A 182 -3.71 -7.65 21.46
N LYS A 183 -4.99 -7.46 21.14
CA LYS A 183 -5.95 -6.82 22.04
C LYS A 183 -6.67 -7.91 22.83
N ALA A 184 -6.49 -7.88 24.15
CA ALA A 184 -7.17 -8.75 25.10
C ALA A 184 -8.41 -8.04 25.69
#